data_AF-A0A2N8PJC2-F1
#
_entry.id   AF-A0A2N8PJC2-F1
#
_cell.length_a   1.000
_cell.length_b   1.000
_cell.length_c   1.000
_cell.angle_alpha   90.00
_cell.angle_beta   90.00
_cell.angle_gamma   90.00
#
_symmetry.space_group_name_H-M   'P 1'
#
loop_
_entity.id
_entity.type
_entity.pdbx_description
1 polymer ?
#
loop_
_entity_poly.entity_id
_entity_poly.type
_entity_poly.pdbx_seq_one_letter_code
_entity_poly.pdbx_strand_id
1 'polypeptide(L)'
;MLDLADIPLVYRDAKESASPTFTWNDLGDEVLIVVVGDDYSTVTLMREDTFYNLAISDSVDMREIQVSGDIAMWPEGQVLPRELGLEVLLRVPDVESLVREYRWEEQ
;
A
#
# COMPACT_ATOMS: atom_id res chain seq x y z
N MET A 1 -15.42 -4.57 -9.87
CA MET A 1 -14.90 -3.36 -9.19
C MET A 1 -15.65 -3.27 -7.86
N LEU A 2 -14.93 -3.29 -6.74
CA LEU A 2 -15.52 -3.10 -5.41
C LEU A 2 -15.95 -1.63 -5.27
N ASP A 3 -17.04 -1.38 -4.54
CA ASP A 3 -17.38 -0.02 -4.12
C ASP A 3 -16.38 0.41 -3.03
N LEU A 4 -16.04 1.70 -3.00
CA LEU A 4 -15.23 2.29 -1.92
C LEU A 4 -15.88 2.02 -0.55
N ALA A 5 -17.22 1.99 -0.49
CA ALA A 5 -17.97 1.70 0.73
C ALA A 5 -17.71 0.28 1.29
N ASP A 6 -17.33 -0.67 0.43
CA ASP A 6 -17.08 -2.06 0.82
C ASP A 6 -15.62 -2.32 1.23
N ILE A 7 -14.70 -1.40 0.91
CA ILE A 7 -13.26 -1.55 1.18
C ILE A 7 -12.97 -1.87 2.65
N PRO A 8 -13.54 -1.16 3.65
CA PRO A 8 -13.23 -1.44 5.06
C PRO A 8 -13.58 -2.87 5.49
N LEU A 9 -14.65 -3.44 4.92
CA LEU A 9 -15.07 -4.80 5.22
C LEU A 9 -14.10 -5.82 4.61
N VAL A 10 -13.80 -5.68 3.31
CA VAL A 10 -12.86 -6.57 2.61
C VAL A 10 -11.45 -6.49 3.21
N TYR A 11 -11.02 -5.27 3.60
CA TYR A 11 -9.73 -5.02 4.22
C TYR A 11 -9.61 -5.64 5.62
N ARG A 12 -10.71 -5.71 6.37
CA ARG A 12 -10.74 -6.38 7.67
C ARG A 12 -10.71 -7.91 7.52
N ASP A 13 -11.43 -8.43 6.53
CA ASP A 13 -11.58 -9.87 6.31
C ASP A 13 -10.39 -10.49 5.52
N ALA A 14 -9.47 -9.65 5.06
CA ALA A 14 -8.17 -10.04 4.51
C ALA A 14 -7.35 -10.88 5.51
N LYS A 15 -7.31 -12.22 5.27
CA LYS A 15 -6.61 -13.22 6.09
C LYS A 15 -5.18 -13.53 5.62
N GLU A 16 -4.38 -14.00 6.58
CA GLU A 16 -2.96 -14.45 6.56
C GLU A 16 -2.45 -15.10 5.25
N SER A 17 -3.19 -16.02 4.63
CA SER A 17 -2.56 -16.93 3.65
C SER A 17 -2.31 -16.35 2.25
N ALA A 18 -2.78 -15.13 1.96
CA ALA A 18 -2.77 -14.60 0.60
C ALA A 18 -2.08 -13.24 0.43
N SER A 19 -1.71 -12.54 1.51
CA SER A 19 -1.25 -11.13 1.46
C SER A 19 -2.07 -10.30 0.46
N PRO A 20 -3.38 -10.12 0.74
CA PRO A 20 -4.28 -9.53 -0.22
C PRO A 20 -3.75 -8.18 -0.69
N THR A 21 -3.79 -8.03 -2.00
CA THR A 21 -3.31 -6.87 -2.72
C THR A 21 -4.49 -6.13 -3.32
N PHE A 22 -4.62 -4.86 -2.99
CA PHE A 22 -5.65 -3.98 -3.50
C PHE A 22 -5.00 -3.05 -4.53
N THR A 23 -5.49 -3.10 -5.77
CA THR A 23 -5.01 -2.22 -6.83
C THR A 23 -6.11 -1.26 -7.24
N TRP A 24 -5.81 0.04 -7.24
CA TRP A 24 -6.63 1.07 -7.82
C TRP A 24 -6.04 1.52 -9.16
N ASN A 25 -6.93 1.70 -10.15
CA ASN A 25 -6.61 2.20 -11.48
C ASN A 25 -5.53 1.40 -12.23
N ASP A 26 -5.60 0.07 -12.17
CA ASP A 26 -4.66 -0.92 -12.75
C ASP A 26 -4.34 -0.77 -14.27
N LEU A 27 -5.01 0.15 -14.96
CA LEU A 27 -4.81 0.44 -16.39
C LEU A 27 -4.65 1.94 -16.69
N GLY A 28 -4.50 2.79 -15.67
CA GLY A 28 -4.34 4.23 -15.83
C GLY A 28 -2.93 4.72 -15.55
N ASP A 29 -2.75 6.02 -15.73
CA ASP A 29 -1.44 6.69 -15.60
C ASP A 29 -0.91 6.75 -14.16
N GLU A 30 -1.80 6.54 -13.18
CA GLU A 30 -1.48 6.45 -11.76
C GLU A 30 -2.09 5.17 -11.19
N VAL A 31 -1.25 4.27 -10.67
CA VAL A 31 -1.68 3.00 -10.07
C VAL A 31 -1.32 3.02 -8.59
N LEU A 32 -2.28 2.78 -7.71
CA LEU A 32 -2.02 2.65 -6.28
C LEU A 32 -2.24 1.21 -5.84
N ILE A 33 -1.22 0.60 -5.25
CA ILE A 33 -1.17 -0.78 -4.80
C ILE A 33 -1.02 -0.78 -3.28
N VAL A 34 -1.90 -1.49 -2.57
CA VAL A 34 -1.79 -1.70 -1.14
C VAL A 34 -1.73 -3.18 -0.83
N VAL A 35 -0.61 -3.61 -0.25
CA VAL A 35 -0.42 -4.97 0.27
C VAL A 35 -0.72 -4.96 1.75
N VAL A 36 -1.49 -5.94 2.21
CA VAL A 36 -1.93 -6.02 3.60
C VAL A 36 -1.43 -7.31 4.24
N GLY A 37 -0.66 -7.16 5.32
CA GLY A 37 -0.32 -8.24 6.24
C GLY A 37 -1.08 -8.12 7.55
N ASP A 38 -0.79 -8.98 8.53
CA ASP A 38 -1.55 -9.08 9.78
C ASP A 38 -1.55 -7.78 10.59
N ASP A 39 -0.36 -7.23 10.82
CA ASP A 39 -0.12 -6.03 11.61
C ASP A 39 0.46 -4.88 10.79
N TYR A 40 0.65 -5.09 9.48
CA TYR A 40 1.28 -4.11 8.60
C TYR A 40 0.54 -3.92 7.27
N SER A 41 0.92 -2.86 6.57
CA SER A 41 0.65 -2.68 5.16
C SER A 41 1.86 -2.12 4.44
N THR A 42 1.90 -2.25 3.12
CA THR A 42 2.77 -1.44 2.26
C THR A 42 1.89 -0.74 1.23
N VAL A 43 2.30 0.45 0.81
CA VAL A 43 1.61 1.23 -0.21
C VAL A 43 2.62 1.63 -1.26
N THR A 44 2.33 1.28 -2.50
CA THR A 44 3.12 1.64 -3.68
C THR A 44 2.26 2.48 -4.62
N LEU A 45 2.78 3.60 -5.07
CA LEU A 45 2.19 4.43 -6.11
C LEU A 45 3.08 4.35 -7.35
N MET A 46 2.50 3.95 -8.48
CA MET A 46 3.09 4.20 -9.79
C MET A 46 2.55 5.52 -10.32
N ARG A 47 3.45 6.41 -10.74
CA ARG A 47 3.13 7.68 -11.39
C ARG A 47 4.25 8.04 -12.33
N GLU A 48 3.91 8.48 -13.55
CA GLU A 48 4.90 8.87 -14.56
C GLU A 48 5.95 7.76 -14.82
N ASP A 49 5.47 6.51 -14.95
CA ASP A 49 6.28 5.30 -15.13
C ASP A 49 7.29 4.99 -14.00
N THR A 50 7.16 5.65 -12.85
CA THR A 50 8.04 5.46 -11.69
C THR A 50 7.26 4.93 -10.50
N PHE A 51 7.83 3.96 -9.77
CA PHE A 51 7.23 3.39 -8.56
C PHE A 51 7.80 4.06 -7.32
N TYR A 52 6.90 4.44 -6.42
CA TYR A 52 7.22 5.06 -5.15
C TYR A 52 6.57 4.28 -4.01
N ASN A 53 7.29 4.07 -2.93
CA ASN A 53 6.76 3.52 -1.69
C ASN A 53 6.47 4.63 -0.69
N LEU A 54 5.33 4.52 -0.03
CA LEU A 54 5.00 5.36 1.11
C LEU A 54 5.98 5.06 2.25
N ALA A 55 6.60 6.11 2.80
CA ALA A 55 7.56 6.01 3.89
C ALA A 55 7.11 6.79 5.13
N ILE A 56 7.27 6.18 6.29
CA ILE A 56 6.94 6.77 7.61
C ILE A 56 8.18 7.04 8.47
N SER A 57 9.34 6.49 8.09
CA SER A 57 10.63 6.80 8.72
C SER A 57 11.80 6.58 7.76
N ASP A 58 12.97 7.11 8.11
CA ASP A 58 14.20 7.00 7.31
C ASP A 58 14.94 5.67 7.53
N SER A 59 14.31 4.70 8.21
CA SER A 59 14.94 3.40 8.44
C SER A 59 15.14 2.66 7.12
N VAL A 60 16.40 2.32 6.87
CA VAL A 60 16.84 1.49 5.74
C VAL A 60 17.06 0.04 6.13
N ASP A 61 16.79 -0.31 7.39
CA ASP A 61 16.85 -1.69 7.85
C ASP A 61 15.78 -2.51 7.12
N MET A 62 16.06 -3.78 6.86
CA MET A 62 15.18 -4.62 6.04
C MET A 62 14.37 -5.57 6.92
N ARG A 63 13.06 -5.61 6.70
CA ARG A 63 12.11 -6.53 7.33
C ARG A 63 11.61 -7.54 6.31
N GLU A 64 11.52 -8.81 6.69
CA GLU A 64 10.80 -9.82 5.92
C GLU A 64 9.30 -9.56 6.01
N ILE A 65 8.65 -9.43 4.85
CA ILE A 65 7.20 -9.33 4.71
C ILE A 65 6.71 -10.34 3.68
N GLN A 66 5.40 -10.57 3.65
CA GLN A 66 4.76 -11.44 2.68
C GLN A 66 3.98 -10.59 1.67
N VAL A 67 4.29 -10.74 0.39
CA VAL A 67 3.63 -10.04 -0.72
C VAL A 67 3.09 -11.08 -1.69
N SER A 68 1.78 -11.09 -1.91
CA SER A 68 1.12 -12.03 -2.83
C SER A 68 1.46 -13.52 -2.61
N GLY A 69 1.77 -13.91 -1.36
CA GLY A 69 2.15 -15.29 -1.02
C GLY A 69 3.65 -15.57 -1.01
N ASP A 70 4.47 -14.66 -1.52
CA ASP A 70 5.93 -14.77 -1.53
C ASP A 70 6.55 -13.95 -0.39
N ILE A 71 7.73 -14.38 0.09
CA ILE A 71 8.51 -13.62 1.07
C ILE A 71 9.38 -12.60 0.33
N ALA A 72 9.32 -11.34 0.78
CA ALA A 72 10.12 -10.24 0.26
C ALA A 72 10.83 -9.50 1.40
N MET A 73 12.03 -8.99 1.12
CA MET A 73 12.71 -8.04 2.01
C MET A 73 12.23 -6.63 1.67
N TRP A 74 11.78 -5.88 2.66
CA TRP A 74 11.25 -4.53 2.48
C TRP A 74 11.90 -3.55 3.46
N PRO A 75 12.18 -2.29 3.09
CA PRO A 75 12.68 -1.29 4.03
C PRO A 75 11.68 -1.07 5.17
N GLU A 76 12.14 -1.13 6.42
CA GLU A 76 11.30 -0.99 7.61
C GLU A 76 10.63 0.38 7.65
N GLY A 77 11.30 1.42 7.16
CA GLY A 77 10.70 2.75 7.02
C GLY A 77 9.52 2.83 6.06
N GLN A 78 9.30 1.79 5.24
CA GLN A 78 8.21 1.66 4.27
C GLN A 78 7.23 0.54 4.65
N VAL A 79 7.40 -0.10 5.81
CA VAL A 79 6.42 -1.02 6.39
C VAL A 79 5.53 -0.23 7.34
N LEU A 80 4.27 -0.08 6.95
CA LEU A 80 3.32 0.84 7.59
C LEU A 80 2.45 0.09 8.60
N PRO A 81 1.87 0.78 9.61
CA PRO A 81 0.74 0.24 10.34
C PRO A 81 -0.36 -0.20 9.37
N ARG A 82 -1.01 -1.33 9.66
CA ARG A 82 -2.11 -1.84 8.84
C ARG A 82 -3.18 -0.79 8.57
N GLU A 83 -3.58 -0.03 9.58
CA GLU A 83 -4.64 0.99 9.48
C GLU A 83 -4.30 2.09 8.48
N LEU A 84 -3.01 2.42 8.30
CA LEU A 84 -2.60 3.46 7.37
C LEU A 84 -2.84 3.03 5.91
N GLY A 85 -2.65 1.75 5.57
CA GLY A 85 -2.98 1.25 4.24
C GLY A 85 -4.48 1.38 3.93
N LEU A 86 -5.35 1.15 4.91
CA LEU A 86 -6.79 1.37 4.76
C LEU A 86 -7.12 2.85 4.57
N GLU A 87 -6.51 3.73 5.37
CA GLU A 87 -6.69 5.18 5.23
C GLU A 87 -6.35 5.65 3.81
N VAL A 88 -5.22 5.20 3.27
CA VAL A 88 -4.79 5.54 1.91
C VAL A 88 -5.77 5.01 0.87
N LEU A 89 -6.22 3.76 0.98
CA LEU A 89 -7.20 3.18 0.05
C LEU A 89 -8.51 3.99 -0.01
N LEU A 90 -8.99 4.48 1.13
CA LEU A 90 -10.24 5.26 1.20
C LEU A 90 -10.08 6.66 0.59
N ARG A 91 -8.85 7.17 0.52
CA ARG A 91 -8.52 8.49 -0.01
C ARG A 91 -8.08 8.46 -1.48
N VAL A 92 -7.98 7.29 -2.10
CA VAL A 92 -7.50 7.14 -3.47
C VAL A 92 -8.21 8.00 -4.53
N PRO A 93 -9.51 8.39 -4.41
CA PRO A 93 -10.11 9.34 -5.35
C PRO A 93 -9.46 10.73 -5.37
N ASP A 94 -8.67 11.07 -4.34
CA ASP A 94 -7.88 12.30 -4.22
C ASP A 94 -6.39 11.96 -4.04
N VAL A 95 -5.81 11.28 -5.04
CA VAL A 95 -4.39 10.88 -5.05
C VAL A 95 -3.44 12.07 -4.94
N GLU A 96 -3.82 13.23 -5.46
CA GLU A 96 -3.03 14.46 -5.37
C GLU A 96 -2.86 14.93 -3.92
N SER A 97 -3.90 14.82 -3.09
CA SER A 97 -3.78 15.08 -1.65
C SER A 97 -2.84 14.08 -0.98
N LEU A 98 -2.92 12.79 -1.33
CA LEU A 98 -2.02 11.75 -0.79
C LEU A 98 -0.54 12.03 -1.12
N VAL A 99 -0.24 12.42 -2.36
CA VAL A 99 1.12 12.73 -2.81
C VAL A 99 1.71 13.91 -2.04
N ARG A 100 0.90 14.89 -1.66
CA ARG A 100 1.36 16.10 -0.95
C ARG A 100 1.52 15.90 0.55
N GLU A 101 0.66 15.08 1.15
CA GLU A 101 0.61 14.92 2.60
C GLU A 101 1.58 13.87 3.13
N TYR A 102 1.84 12.84 2.33
CA TYR A 102 2.74 11.77 2.70
C TYR A 102 4.10 11.89 2.04
N ARG A 103 5.08 11.21 2.63
CA ARG A 103 6.41 11.07 2.06
C ARG A 103 6.48 9.81 1.19
N TRP A 104 7.02 9.96 -0.01
CA TRP A 104 7.15 8.92 -1.00
C TRP A 104 8.61 8.79 -1.41
N GLU A 105 9.11 7.56 -1.39
CA GLU A 105 10.50 7.24 -1.75
C GLU A 105 10.48 6.37 -3.01
N GLU A 106 11.31 6.71 -3.99
CA GLU A 106 11.47 5.93 -5.22
C GLU A 106 11.99 4.51 -4.90
N GLN A 107 11.48 3.51 -5.61
CA GLN A 107 11.91 2.10 -5.49
C GLN A 107 13.26 1.83 -6.16
#